data_AF-A0A958R9U5-F1
#
_entry.id   AF-A0A958R9U5-F1
#
_cell.length_a   1.000
_cell.length_b   1.000
_cell.length_c   1.000
_cell.angle_alpha   90.00
_cell.angle_beta   90.00
_cell.angle_gamma   90.00
#
_symmetry.space_group_name_H-M   'P 1'
#
loop_
_entity.id
_entity.type
_entity.pdbx_description
1 polymer ?
#
loop_
_entity_poly.entity_id
_entity_poly.type
_entity_poly.pdbx_seq_one_letter_code
_entity_poly.pdbx_strand_id
1 'polypeptide(L)' 'MTIRETIAEGVKEAVQKTYATALDTVELQATKKEFEGDLTVVVFPMLRYVKDHPERIGKIIGDHLVGR' A
#
# COMPACT_ATOMS: atom_id res chain seq x y z
N MET A 1 15.45 -10.23 -3.67
CA MET A 1 14.37 -9.28 -3.36
C MET A 1 14.32 -8.25 -4.45
N THR A 2 13.18 -8.15 -5.13
CA THR A 2 12.88 -7.10 -6.09
C THR A 2 12.26 -5.91 -5.35
N ILE A 3 12.33 -4.71 -5.95
CA ILE A 3 11.70 -3.50 -5.39
C ILE A 3 10.19 -3.69 -5.17
N ARG A 4 9.53 -4.45 -6.06
CA ARG A 4 8.08 -4.74 -5.96
C ARG A 4 7.75 -5.58 -4.74
N GLU A 5 8.54 -6.61 -4.46
CA GLU A 5 8.37 -7.44 -3.27
C GLU A 5 8.58 -6.63 -1.99
N THR A 6 9.62 -5.78 -1.97
CA THR A 6 9.94 -4.93 -0.82
C THR A 6 8.80 -3.95 -0.51
N ILE A 7 8.24 -3.30 -1.55
CA ILE A 7 7.08 -2.42 -1.40
C ILE A 7 5.87 -3.23 -0.92
N ALA A 8 5.59 -4.39 -1.51
CA ALA A 8 4.45 -5.21 -1.13
C ALA A 8 4.52 -5.65 0.34
N GLU A 9 5.70 -6.08 0.82
CA GLU A 9 5.92 -6.42 2.23
C GLU A 9 5.72 -5.21 3.15
N GLY A 10 6.31 -4.06 2.81
CA GLY A 10 6.14 -2.83 3.59
C GLY A 10 4.68 -2.36 3.68
N VAL A 11 3.91 -2.53 2.60
CA VAL A 11 2.46 -2.25 2.61
C VAL A 11 1.71 -3.20 3.54
N LYS A 12 2.02 -4.50 3.51
CA LYS A 12 1.40 -5.49 4.42
C LYS A 12 1.71 -5.16 5.88
N GLU A 13 2.96 -4.81 6.19
CA GLU A 13 3.36 -4.39 7.53
C GLU A 13 2.63 -3.13 8.00
N ALA A 14 2.49 -2.12 7.14
CA ALA A 14 1.79 -0.88 7.46
C ALA A 14 0.33 -1.13 7.85
N VAL A 15 -0.36 -1.96 7.05
CA VAL A 15 -1.76 -2.31 7.28
C VAL A 15 -1.91 -3.19 8.52
N GLN A 16 -1.00 -4.15 8.73
CA GLN A 16 -1.01 -4.98 9.93
C GLN A 16 -0.79 -4.16 11.20
N LYS A 17 0.15 -3.20 11.20
CA LYS A 17 0.42 -2.35 12.37
C LYS A 17 -0.73 -1.39 12.68
N THR A 18 -1.35 -0.82 11.65
CA THR A 18 -2.38 0.21 11.83
C THR A 18 -3.76 -0.38 12.11
N TYR A 19 -4.13 -1.43 11.37
CA TYR A 19 -5.49 -1.98 11.38
C TYR A 19 -5.56 -3.39 11.99
N ALA A 20 -4.47 -3.90 12.55
CA ALA A 20 -4.37 -5.25 13.12
C ALA A 20 -4.88 -6.35 12.18
N THR A 21 -4.75 -6.14 10.86
CA THR A 21 -5.31 -7.00 9.82
C THR A 21 -4.23 -7.39 8.82
N ALA A 22 -4.19 -8.68 8.47
CA ALA A 22 -3.28 -9.19 7.46
C ALA A 22 -3.88 -9.04 6.06
N LEU A 23 -3.07 -8.59 5.11
CA LEU A 23 -3.42 -8.59 3.69
C LEU A 23 -2.77 -9.79 3.01
N ASP A 24 -3.58 -10.60 2.32
CA ASP A 24 -3.10 -11.75 1.56
C ASP A 24 -2.26 -11.29 0.36
N THR A 25 -2.77 -10.28 -0.36
CA THR A 25 -2.14 -9.75 -1.58
C THR A 25 -2.12 -8.23 -1.57
N VAL A 26 -1.09 -7.67 -2.22
CA VAL A 26 -0.97 -6.23 -2.49
C VAL A 26 -0.84 -6.09 -4.00
N GLU A 27 -1.71 -5.28 -4.58
CA GLU A 27 -1.70 -5.03 -6.01
C GLU A 27 -0.83 -3.81 -6.33
N LEU A 28 0.18 -4.03 -7.17
CA LEU A 28 1.09 -3.01 -7.66
C LEU A 28 0.94 -2.89 -9.17
N GLN A 29 0.74 -1.67 -9.65
CA GLN A 29 0.62 -1.36 -11.08
C GLN A 29 1.72 -0.39 -11.49
N ALA A 30 2.02 -0.35 -12.79
CA ALA A 30 2.84 0.71 -13.34
C ALA A 30 2.09 2.04 -13.23
N THR A 31 2.76 3.09 -12.78
CA THR A 31 2.15 4.42 -12.68
C THR A 31 1.80 4.91 -14.08
N LYS A 32 0.59 5.47 -14.22
CA LYS A 32 0.18 6.07 -15.50
C LYS A 32 1.08 7.26 -15.80
N LYS A 33 1.38 7.50 -17.07
CA LYS A 33 2.28 8.57 -17.53
C LYS A 33 1.87 9.99 -17.09
N GLU A 34 0.62 10.16 -16.69
CA GLU A 34 0.07 11.43 -16.18
C GLU A 34 0.41 11.69 -14.70
N PHE A 35 0.98 10.71 -13.97
CA PHE A 35 1.38 10.81 -12.58
C PHE A 35 2.89 10.56 -12.41
N GLU A 36 3.47 11.09 -11.34
CA GLU A 36 4.87 10.87 -11.00
C GLU A 36 5.11 9.54 -10.28
N GLY A 37 6.24 8.91 -10.58
CA GLY A 37 6.70 7.65 -9.98
C GLY A 37 6.68 6.46 -10.94
N ASP A 38 7.27 5.35 -10.50
CA ASP A 38 7.39 4.12 -11.29
C ASP A 38 6.28 3.10 -11.00
N LEU A 39 5.78 3.09 -9.75
CA LEU A 39 4.85 2.08 -9.24
C LEU A 39 3.72 2.73 -8.42
N THR A 40 2.51 2.22 -8.59
CA THR A 40 1.31 2.62 -7.86
C THR A 40 0.75 1.45 -7.05
N VAL A 41 0.52 1.68 -5.76
CA VAL A 41 -0.18 0.73 -4.86
C VAL A 41 -1.68 0.92 -5.01
N VAL A 42 -2.41 -0.15 -5.35
CA VAL A 42 -3.87 -0.09 -5.46
C VAL A 42 -4.50 -0.39 -4.10
N VAL A 43 -5.08 0.62 -3.46
CA VAL A 43 -5.65 0.53 -2.10
C VAL A 43 -7.11 0.07 -2.06
N PHE A 44 -7.83 0.13 -3.18
CA PHE A 44 -9.27 -0.22 -3.23
C PHE A 44 -9.58 -1.65 -2.75
N PRO A 45 -8.81 -2.70 -3.11
CA PRO A 45 -9.03 -4.05 -2.59
C PRO A 45 -8.95 -4.14 -1.06
N MET A 46 -8.19 -3.24 -0.42
CA MET A 46 -7.99 -3.20 1.03
C MET A 46 -9.25 -2.75 1.77
N LEU A 47 -10.17 -2.03 1.11
CA LEU A 47 -11.43 -1.56 1.70
C LEU A 47 -12.34 -2.70 2.18
N ARG A 48 -12.11 -3.93 1.69
CA ARG A 48 -12.81 -5.15 2.15
C ARG A 48 -12.40 -5.55 3.57
N TYR A 49 -11.18 -5.21 3.96
CA TYR A 49 -10.56 -5.56 5.23
C TYR A 49 -10.56 -4.37 6.19
N VAL A 50 -10.42 -3.16 5.64
CA VAL A 50 -10.25 -1.91 6.36
C VAL A 50 -11.42 -0.98 6.06
N LYS A 51 -12.15 -0.56 7.10
CA LYS A 51 -13.24 0.41 7.00
C LYS A 51 -12.73 1.85 7.15
N ASP A 52 -11.87 2.27 6.25
CA ASP A 52 -11.37 3.65 6.19
C ASP A 52 -11.40 4.18 4.74
N HIS A 53 -11.23 5.49 4.58
CA HIS A 53 -11.20 6.13 3.28
C HIS A 53 -9.91 5.79 2.51
N PRO A 54 -9.98 5.56 1.19
CA PRO A 54 -8.82 5.15 0.40
C PRO A 54 -7.66 6.16 0.46
N GLU A 55 -7.97 7.45 0.56
CA GLU A 55 -6.99 8.53 0.75
C GLU A 55 -6.21 8.39 2.07
N ARG A 56 -6.89 8.04 3.18
CA ARG A 56 -6.24 7.85 4.49
C ARG A 56 -5.40 6.58 4.50
N ILE A 57 -5.92 5.50 3.92
CA ILE A 57 -5.17 4.25 3.75
C ILE A 57 -3.89 4.50 2.98
N GLY A 58 -3.98 5.19 1.83
CA GLY A 58 -2.83 5.56 1.01
C GLY A 58 -1.83 6.41 1.78
N LYS A 59 -2.30 7.42 2.53
CA LYS A 59 -1.43 8.26 3.37
C LYS A 59 -0.70 7.47 4.46
N ILE A 60 -1.42 6.63 5.20
CA ILE A 60 -0.84 5.82 6.27
C ILE A 60 0.23 4.87 5.73
N ILE A 61 -0.05 4.21 4.60
CA ILE A 61 0.91 3.35 3.91
C ILE A 61 2.14 4.16 3.49
N GLY A 62 1.94 5.32 2.84
CA GLY A 62 3.03 6.19 2.40
C GLY A 62 3.91 6.67 3.56
N ASP A 63 3.28 7.17 4.63
CA ASP A 63 3.98 7.62 5.84
C ASP A 63 4.78 6.48 6.49
N HIS A 64 4.24 5.25 6.48
CA HIS A 64 4.95 4.07 6.98
C HIS A 64 6.17 3.70 6.14
N LEU A 65 6.07 3.79 4.82
CA LEU A 65 7.15 3.43 3.89
C LEU A 65 8.27 4.48 3.89
N VAL A 66 7.96 5.77 4.06
CA VAL A 66 8.96 6.85 4.15
C VAL A 66 9.68 6.86 5.50
N GLY A 67 8.98 6.47 6.58
CA GLY A 67 9.57 6.40 7.92
C GLY A 67 10.44 5.17 8.19
N ARG A 68 10.69 4.32 7.18
CA ARG A 68 11.46 3.07 7.29
C ARG A 68 12.90 3.23 6.80
#